data_AF-A0A0A6URP5-F1
#
_entry.id   AF-A0A0A6URP5-F1
#
_cell.length_a   1.000
_cell.length_b   1.000
_cell.length_c   1.000
_cell.angle_alpha   90.00
_cell.angle_beta   90.00
_cell.angle_gamma   90.00
#
_symmetry.space_group_name_H-M   'P 1'
#
loop_
_entity.id
_entity.type
_entity.pdbx_description
1 polymer ?
#
loop_
_entity_poly.entity_id
_entity_poly.type
_entity_poly.pdbx_seq_one_letter_code
_entity_poly.pdbx_strand_id
1 'polypeptide(L)'
;MAEVTVRPMTEEEFEGWQHTTAVDFANALVDARGWDFGEAYATTRQGNAELLPYGLDTPGMFLLVGLADGGVPIGRLWIGLEHPRGVPNCAFLYDIEVDAAHRGQGLGRELLAAGEAVAAGHGARAIELNVFGSNATAISLYQRSGYRVSTQQMIKDLG
;
A
#
# COMPACT_ATOMS: atom_id res chain seq x y z
N MET A 1 -0.01 -15.18 18.65
CA MET A 1 -0.17 -14.39 17.42
C MET A 1 1.19 -14.43 16.75
N ALA A 2 1.26 -14.70 15.45
CA ALA A 2 2.54 -14.71 14.74
C ALA A 2 3.12 -13.30 14.78
N GLU A 3 4.41 -13.17 15.11
CA GLU A 3 5.07 -11.87 15.17
C GLU A 3 5.51 -11.50 13.74
N VAL A 4 4.93 -10.43 13.20
CA VAL A 4 5.35 -9.91 11.90
C VAL A 4 6.35 -8.78 12.12
N THR A 5 7.52 -8.92 11.51
CA THR A 5 8.53 -7.86 11.44
C THR A 5 8.63 -7.36 10.00
N VAL A 6 9.30 -6.23 9.80
CA VAL A 6 9.51 -5.64 8.47
C VAL A 6 10.97 -5.31 8.24
N ARG A 7 11.41 -5.44 6.98
CA ARG A 7 12.71 -4.96 6.50
C ARG A 7 12.53 -4.20 5.18
N PRO A 8 13.49 -3.35 4.77
CA PRO A 8 13.51 -2.83 3.42
C PRO A 8 13.52 -3.94 2.36
N MET A 9 12.89 -3.67 1.21
CA MET A 9 13.03 -4.49 0.01
C MET A 9 14.49 -4.51 -0.47
N THR A 10 14.90 -5.61 -1.09
CA THR A 10 16.12 -5.66 -1.90
C THR A 10 15.87 -5.04 -3.28
N GLU A 11 16.93 -4.73 -4.02
CA GLU A 11 16.82 -4.25 -5.42
C GLU A 11 16.05 -5.25 -6.31
N GLU A 12 16.35 -6.55 -6.18
CA GLU A 12 15.66 -7.60 -6.95
C GLU A 12 14.15 -7.66 -6.64
N GLU A 13 13.78 -7.55 -5.36
CA GLU A 13 12.37 -7.52 -4.95
C GLU A 13 11.67 -6.27 -5.46
N PHE A 14 12.36 -5.12 -5.44
CA PHE A 14 11.84 -3.85 -5.92
C PHE A 14 11.55 -3.86 -7.42
N GLU A 15 12.45 -4.42 -8.23
CA GLU A 15 12.26 -4.53 -9.69
C GLU A 15 11.00 -5.34 -10.04
N GLY A 16 10.78 -6.47 -9.36
CA GLY A 16 9.56 -7.28 -9.55
C GLY A 16 8.31 -6.62 -8.97
N TRP A 17 8.44 -5.95 -7.81
CA TRP A 17 7.33 -5.29 -7.12
C TRP A 17 6.72 -4.18 -7.96
N GLN A 18 7.54 -3.30 -8.57
CA GLN A 18 7.02 -2.17 -9.35
C GLN A 18 6.10 -2.59 -10.49
N HIS A 19 6.39 -3.71 -11.15
CA HIS A 19 5.52 -4.21 -12.21
C HIS A 19 4.20 -4.72 -11.66
N THR A 20 4.28 -5.60 -10.66
CA THR A 20 3.09 -6.26 -10.08
C THR A 20 2.13 -5.25 -9.45
N THR A 21 2.61 -4.34 -8.60
CA THR A 21 1.78 -3.29 -7.99
C THR A 21 1.14 -2.38 -9.05
N ALA A 22 1.84 -2.05 -10.13
CA ALA A 22 1.27 -1.23 -11.19
C ALA A 22 0.16 -1.96 -11.97
N VAL A 23 0.30 -3.28 -12.19
CA VAL A 23 -0.75 -4.11 -12.80
C VAL A 23 -1.98 -4.19 -11.89
N ASP A 24 -1.79 -4.45 -10.61
CA ASP A 24 -2.90 -4.60 -9.66
C ASP A 24 -3.69 -3.31 -9.50
N PHE A 25 -3.01 -2.18 -9.39
CA PHE A 25 -3.67 -0.88 -9.32
C PHE A 25 -4.39 -0.51 -10.64
N ALA A 26 -3.79 -0.85 -11.79
CA ALA A 26 -4.44 -0.66 -13.09
C ALA A 26 -5.72 -1.49 -13.22
N ASN A 27 -5.71 -2.76 -12.82
CA ASN A 27 -6.91 -3.59 -12.78
C ASN A 27 -7.98 -2.99 -11.87
N ALA A 28 -7.59 -2.47 -10.71
CA ALA A 28 -8.53 -1.82 -9.80
C ALA A 28 -9.13 -0.52 -10.39
N LEU A 29 -8.37 0.24 -11.19
CA LEU A 29 -8.89 1.39 -11.94
C LEU A 29 -9.88 0.96 -13.03
N VAL A 30 -9.58 -0.11 -13.79
CA VAL A 30 -10.50 -0.67 -14.79
C VAL A 30 -11.82 -1.05 -14.11
N ASP A 31 -11.75 -1.80 -13.01
CA ASP A 31 -12.94 -2.27 -12.29
C ASP A 31 -13.75 -1.12 -11.66
N ALA A 32 -13.08 -0.12 -11.08
CA ALA A 32 -13.74 0.93 -10.30
C ALA A 32 -14.13 2.17 -11.13
N ARG A 33 -13.50 2.39 -12.28
CA ARG A 33 -13.63 3.61 -13.09
C ARG A 33 -13.91 3.33 -14.57
N GLY A 34 -13.83 2.09 -15.03
CA GLY A 34 -14.02 1.74 -16.45
C GLY A 34 -12.92 2.25 -17.37
N TRP A 35 -11.71 2.49 -16.84
CA TRP A 35 -10.56 2.91 -17.64
C TRP A 35 -10.13 1.82 -18.61
N ASP A 36 -9.45 2.21 -19.69
CA ASP A 36 -8.67 1.26 -20.49
C ASP A 36 -7.47 0.75 -19.68
N PHE A 37 -7.17 -0.56 -19.77
CA PHE A 37 -6.07 -1.14 -19.00
C PHE A 37 -4.70 -0.57 -19.39
N GLY A 38 -4.46 -0.34 -20.68
CA GLY A 38 -3.19 0.19 -21.17
C GLY A 38 -2.93 1.60 -20.65
N GLU A 39 -3.96 2.45 -20.69
CA GLU A 39 -3.91 3.81 -20.13
C GLU A 39 -3.75 3.78 -18.60
N ALA A 40 -4.52 2.94 -17.90
CA ALA A 40 -4.45 2.79 -16.45
C ALA A 40 -3.05 2.32 -16.01
N TYR A 41 -2.48 1.33 -16.68
CA TYR A 41 -1.14 0.82 -16.39
C TYR A 41 -0.06 1.88 -16.65
N ALA A 42 -0.09 2.57 -17.79
CA ALA A 42 0.88 3.61 -18.12
C ALA A 42 0.84 4.77 -17.12
N THR A 43 -0.36 5.25 -16.79
CA THR A 43 -0.59 6.32 -15.81
C THR A 43 -0.09 5.91 -14.42
N THR A 44 -0.40 4.68 -14.00
CA THR A 44 0.03 4.15 -12.70
C THR A 44 1.56 4.02 -12.64
N ARG A 45 2.19 3.48 -13.68
CA ARG A 45 3.65 3.36 -13.76
C ARG A 45 4.33 4.74 -13.69
N GLN A 46 3.79 5.72 -14.41
CA GLN A 46 4.31 7.08 -14.36
C GLN A 46 4.16 7.69 -12.96
N GLY A 47 2.98 7.59 -12.34
CA GLY A 47 2.74 8.10 -10.99
C GLY A 47 3.63 7.44 -9.94
N ASN A 48 3.86 6.12 -10.02
CA ASN A 48 4.79 5.43 -9.13
C ASN A 48 6.23 5.92 -9.30
N ALA A 49 6.67 6.17 -10.53
CA ALA A 49 8.00 6.71 -10.81
C ALA A 49 8.17 8.15 -10.31
N GLU A 50 7.13 8.98 -10.39
CA GLU A 50 7.12 10.34 -9.83
C GLU A 50 7.18 10.34 -8.29
N LEU A 51 6.56 9.35 -7.65
CA LEU A 51 6.65 9.16 -6.19
C LEU A 51 7.99 8.54 -5.75
N LEU A 52 8.70 7.85 -6.64
CA LEU A 52 9.95 7.15 -6.36
C LEU A 52 11.09 7.61 -7.29
N PRO A 53 11.42 8.91 -7.34
CA PRO A 53 12.42 9.45 -8.27
C PRO A 53 13.83 8.85 -8.08
N TYR A 54 14.11 8.28 -6.91
CA TYR A 54 15.37 7.60 -6.59
C TYR A 54 15.17 6.11 -6.25
N GLY A 55 14.03 5.53 -6.65
CA GLY A 55 13.71 4.14 -6.34
C GLY A 55 13.68 3.86 -4.83
N LEU A 56 14.39 2.81 -4.40
CA LEU A 56 14.54 2.42 -2.99
C LEU A 56 15.19 3.51 -2.12
N ASP A 57 16.00 4.37 -2.71
CA ASP A 57 16.70 5.45 -2.00
C ASP A 57 15.88 6.73 -1.91
N THR A 58 14.61 6.71 -2.34
CA THR A 58 13.73 7.88 -2.28
C THR A 58 13.52 8.30 -0.82
N PRO A 59 13.95 9.51 -0.42
CA PRO A 59 13.85 9.94 0.97
C PRO A 59 12.41 9.93 1.48
N GLY A 60 12.21 9.38 2.68
CA GLY A 60 10.90 9.32 3.32
C GLY A 60 9.96 8.26 2.74
N MET A 61 10.39 7.46 1.76
CA MET A 61 9.65 6.33 1.23
C MET A 61 10.18 5.02 1.80
N PHE A 62 9.29 4.22 2.38
CA PHE A 62 9.57 2.93 2.97
C PHE A 62 8.91 1.85 2.13
N LEU A 63 9.73 1.11 1.39
CA LEU A 63 9.32 -0.07 0.64
C LEU A 63 9.77 -1.30 1.43
N LEU A 64 8.81 -2.01 2.01
CA LEU A 64 9.05 -2.98 3.07
C LEU A 64 8.56 -4.37 2.67
N VAL A 65 9.30 -5.39 3.10
CA VAL A 65 8.87 -6.78 3.10
C VAL A 65 8.49 -7.19 4.51
N GLY A 66 7.30 -7.76 4.66
CA GLY A 66 6.82 -8.37 5.88
C GLY A 66 7.39 -9.78 6.06
N LEU A 67 7.88 -10.08 7.26
CA LEU A 67 8.44 -11.37 7.63
C LEU A 67 7.64 -11.95 8.79
N ALA A 68 7.15 -13.18 8.64
CA ALA A 68 6.62 -13.97 9.75
C ALA A 68 7.73 -14.74 10.48
N ASP A 69 7.34 -15.49 11.52
CA ASP A 69 8.23 -16.36 12.31
C ASP A 69 9.23 -17.13 11.44
N GLY A 70 10.51 -17.06 11.80
CA GLY A 70 11.59 -17.70 11.04
C GLY A 70 12.08 -16.92 9.82
N GLY A 71 11.62 -15.69 9.61
CA GLY A 71 12.09 -14.81 8.53
C GLY A 71 11.43 -15.11 7.17
N VAL A 72 10.28 -15.77 7.17
CA VAL A 72 9.54 -16.10 5.94
C VAL A 72 8.88 -14.84 5.38
N PRO A 73 9.16 -14.43 4.13
CA PRO A 73 8.44 -13.34 3.48
C PRO A 73 6.96 -13.69 3.33
N ILE A 74 6.09 -12.76 3.72
CA ILE A 74 4.63 -12.95 3.70
C ILE A 74 3.88 -11.91 2.87
N GLY A 75 4.58 -10.86 2.41
CA GLY A 75 3.95 -9.73 1.76
C GLY A 75 4.80 -8.47 1.82
N ARG A 76 4.20 -7.36 1.42
CA ARG A 76 4.88 -6.08 1.22
C ARG A 76 4.03 -4.87 1.63
N LEU A 77 4.71 -3.77 1.91
CA LEU A 77 4.11 -2.45 2.18
C LEU A 77 4.89 -1.37 1.45
N TRP A 78 4.19 -0.31 1.05
CA TRP A 78 4.80 0.95 0.63
C TRP A 78 4.18 2.12 1.40
N ILE A 79 5.02 2.80 2.20
CA ILE A 79 4.61 3.92 3.05
C ILE A 79 5.46 5.15 2.71
N GLY A 80 4.83 6.32 2.57
CA GLY A 80 5.50 7.61 2.57
C GLY A 80 5.30 8.34 3.89
N LEU A 81 6.35 8.95 4.45
CA LEU A 81 6.24 9.75 5.67
C LEU A 81 5.57 11.11 5.45
N GLU A 82 5.65 11.62 4.23
CA GLU A 82 4.96 12.83 3.81
C GLU A 82 3.68 12.48 3.09
N HIS A 83 2.56 13.03 3.57
CA HIS A 83 1.27 12.85 2.95
C HIS A 83 1.24 13.49 1.55
N PRO A 84 0.74 12.82 0.49
CA PRO A 84 0.77 13.34 -0.89
C PRO A 84 -0.03 14.64 -1.09
N ARG A 85 -1.00 14.91 -0.21
CA ARG A 85 -1.76 16.18 -0.15
C ARG A 85 -1.21 17.21 0.85
N GLY A 86 -0.02 17.01 1.39
CA GLY A 86 0.63 17.94 2.33
C GLY A 86 0.01 18.01 3.73
N VAL A 87 -0.68 16.96 4.17
CA VAL A 87 -1.25 16.89 5.53
C VAL A 87 -0.10 16.72 6.55
N PRO A 88 0.09 17.65 7.50
CA PRO A 88 1.24 17.64 8.38
C PRO A 88 1.20 16.47 9.38
N ASN A 89 2.36 15.86 9.64
CA ASN A 89 2.55 14.72 10.54
C ASN A 89 1.69 13.49 10.21
N CYS A 90 1.26 13.35 8.95
CA CYS A 90 0.49 12.22 8.49
C CYS A 90 1.31 11.43 7.47
N ALA A 91 1.57 10.16 7.75
CA ALA A 91 2.10 9.24 6.77
C ALA A 91 1.00 8.84 5.77
N PHE A 92 1.39 8.23 4.66
CA PHE A 92 0.48 7.67 3.68
C PHE A 92 0.87 6.23 3.33
N LEU A 93 -0.05 5.29 3.48
CA LEU A 93 0.10 3.92 3.00
C LEU A 93 -0.37 3.87 1.54
N TYR A 94 0.59 3.74 0.63
CA TYR A 94 0.36 3.66 -0.81
C TYR A 94 -0.08 2.26 -1.24
N ASP A 95 0.57 1.22 -0.68
CA ASP A 95 0.30 -0.17 -1.03
C ASP A 95 0.51 -1.09 0.17
N ILE A 96 -0.29 -2.14 0.25
CA ILE A 96 -0.12 -3.27 1.17
C ILE A 96 -0.66 -4.53 0.53
N GLU A 97 0.15 -5.58 0.54
CA GLU A 97 -0.26 -6.88 0.03
C GLU A 97 0.29 -7.99 0.93
N VAL A 98 -0.57 -9.00 1.18
CA VAL A 98 -0.15 -10.30 1.70
C VAL A 98 -0.11 -11.27 0.53
N ASP A 99 1.01 -11.97 0.39
CA ASP A 99 1.21 -12.96 -0.67
C ASP A 99 0.12 -14.03 -0.62
N ALA A 100 -0.31 -14.51 -1.80
CA ALA A 100 -1.46 -15.41 -1.90
C ALA A 100 -1.37 -16.66 -1.01
N ALA A 101 -0.16 -17.21 -0.83
CA ALA A 101 0.10 -18.37 0.02
C ALA A 101 -0.12 -18.12 1.53
N HIS A 102 -0.13 -16.85 1.95
CA HIS A 102 -0.19 -16.43 3.35
C HIS A 102 -1.52 -15.73 3.72
N ARG A 103 -2.45 -15.60 2.76
CA ARG A 103 -3.76 -14.98 2.98
C ARG A 103 -4.65 -15.84 3.90
N GLY A 104 -5.62 -15.18 4.55
CA GLY A 104 -6.61 -15.84 5.41
C GLY A 104 -6.10 -16.24 6.81
N GLN A 105 -4.84 -15.97 7.13
CA GLN A 105 -4.19 -16.37 8.40
C GLN A 105 -4.12 -15.23 9.43
N GLY A 106 -4.76 -14.09 9.17
CA GLY A 106 -4.69 -12.89 10.01
C GLY A 106 -3.43 -12.03 9.82
N LEU A 107 -2.47 -12.49 8.99
CA LEU A 107 -1.19 -11.82 8.76
C LEU A 107 -1.29 -10.40 8.19
N GLY A 108 -2.37 -10.08 7.46
CA GLY A 108 -2.57 -8.72 6.95
C GLY A 108 -2.72 -7.66 8.05
N ARG A 109 -3.27 -8.04 9.21
CA ARG A 109 -3.38 -7.13 10.36
C ARG A 109 -2.03 -6.91 11.01
N GLU A 110 -1.26 -7.97 11.20
CA GLU A 110 0.07 -7.89 11.80
C GLU A 110 1.04 -7.13 10.87
N LEU A 111 0.97 -7.36 9.56
CA LEU A 111 1.74 -6.63 8.56
C LEU A 111 1.42 -5.13 8.57
N LEU A 112 0.13 -4.78 8.60
CA LEU A 112 -0.31 -3.39 8.69
C LEU A 112 0.23 -2.72 9.96
N ALA A 113 0.09 -3.37 11.12
CA ALA A 113 0.59 -2.86 12.39
C ALA A 113 2.13 -2.68 12.40
N ALA A 114 2.88 -3.59 11.78
CA ALA A 114 4.33 -3.46 11.65
C ALA A 114 4.72 -2.26 10.79
N GLY A 115 4.01 -2.01 9.68
CA GLY A 115 4.20 -0.82 8.85
C GLY A 115 3.84 0.49 9.58
N GLU A 116 2.73 0.49 10.32
CA GLU A 116 2.32 1.63 11.16
C GLU A 116 3.38 1.98 12.21
N ALA A 117 3.99 0.97 12.83
CA ALA A 117 5.07 1.17 13.80
C ALA A 117 6.30 1.83 13.16
N VAL A 118 6.64 1.52 11.91
CA VAL A 118 7.71 2.21 11.16
C VAL A 118 7.38 3.69 10.99
N ALA A 119 6.17 4.01 10.51
CA ALA A 119 5.75 5.40 10.33
C ALA A 119 5.74 6.17 11.65
N ALA A 120 5.20 5.59 12.71
CA ALA A 120 5.17 6.20 14.04
C ALA A 120 6.58 6.41 14.62
N GLY A 121 7.49 5.46 14.42
CA GLY A 121 8.90 5.57 14.82
C GLY A 121 9.64 6.73 14.15
N HIS A 122 9.16 7.19 13.00
CA HIS A 122 9.68 8.36 12.28
C HIS A 122 8.86 9.64 12.52
N GLY A 123 8.01 9.66 13.54
CA GLY A 123 7.31 10.86 14.00
C GLY A 123 5.94 11.11 13.35
N ALA A 124 5.45 10.23 12.49
CA ALA A 124 4.07 10.31 12.02
C ALA A 124 3.09 10.14 13.19
N ARG A 125 2.05 10.97 13.24
CA ARG A 125 0.98 10.93 14.26
C ARG A 125 -0.34 10.38 13.74
N ALA A 126 -0.44 10.26 12.42
CA ALA A 126 -1.56 9.65 11.71
C ALA A 126 -1.01 8.95 10.46
N ILE A 127 -1.83 8.06 9.90
CA ILE A 127 -1.57 7.43 8.62
C ILE A 127 -2.88 7.40 7.83
N GLU A 128 -2.82 7.82 6.58
CA GLU A 128 -3.94 7.80 5.64
C GLU A 128 -3.66 6.83 4.49
N LEU A 129 -4.72 6.41 3.81
CA LEU A 129 -4.66 5.54 2.64
C LEU A 129 -5.88 5.79 1.76
N ASN A 130 -5.77 5.34 0.51
CA ASN A 130 -6.94 5.14 -0.34
C ASN A 130 -7.24 3.65 -0.44
N VAL A 131 -8.53 3.32 -0.54
CA VAL A 131 -9.00 1.97 -0.81
C VAL A 131 -10.15 2.03 -1.81
N PHE A 132 -10.09 1.19 -2.84
CA PHE A 132 -11.18 1.07 -3.81
C PHE A 132 -12.45 0.57 -3.12
N GLY A 133 -13.59 1.18 -3.45
CA GLY A 133 -14.87 0.89 -2.79
C GLY A 133 -15.35 -0.57 -2.96
N SER A 134 -14.87 -1.25 -4.00
CA SER A 134 -15.14 -2.68 -4.25
C SER A 134 -14.30 -3.63 -3.38
N ASN A 135 -13.22 -3.16 -2.75
CA ASN A 135 -12.31 -4.00 -1.98
C ASN A 135 -12.79 -4.21 -0.53
N ALA A 136 -13.87 -4.97 -0.39
CA ALA A 136 -14.49 -5.25 0.90
C ALA A 136 -13.52 -5.87 1.94
N THR A 137 -12.61 -6.73 1.49
CA THR A 137 -11.60 -7.37 2.35
C THR A 137 -10.67 -6.33 2.98
N ALA A 138 -10.08 -5.44 2.17
CA ALA A 138 -9.20 -4.39 2.67
C ALA A 138 -9.95 -3.37 3.54
N ILE A 139 -11.15 -2.95 3.13
CA ILE A 139 -12.01 -2.05 3.94
C ILE A 139 -12.24 -2.65 5.33
N SER A 140 -12.57 -3.94 5.39
CA SER A 140 -12.82 -4.64 6.64
C SER A 140 -11.56 -4.78 7.51
N LEU A 141 -10.39 -4.98 6.89
CA LEU A 141 -9.09 -4.96 7.57
C LEU A 141 -8.82 -3.59 8.21
N TYR A 142 -8.95 -2.51 7.45
CA TYR A 142 -8.69 -1.15 7.91
C TYR A 142 -9.64 -0.75 9.05
N GLN A 143 -10.95 -1.02 8.91
CA GLN A 143 -11.92 -0.72 9.97
C GLN A 143 -11.61 -1.45 11.27
N ARG A 144 -11.27 -2.75 11.21
CA ARG A 144 -10.85 -3.52 12.40
C ARG A 144 -9.54 -3.05 13.01
N SER A 145 -8.72 -2.34 12.23
CA SER A 145 -7.44 -1.78 12.66
C SER A 145 -7.55 -0.33 13.13
N GLY A 146 -8.78 0.23 13.20
CA GLY A 146 -9.03 1.56 13.75
C GLY A 146 -9.08 2.69 12.72
N TYR A 147 -8.96 2.38 11.43
CA TYR A 147 -9.14 3.39 10.38
C TYR A 147 -10.61 3.81 10.29
N ARG A 148 -10.81 5.07 9.97
CA ARG A 148 -12.11 5.67 9.71
C ARG A 148 -12.10 6.32 8.35
N VAL A 149 -13.27 6.36 7.71
CA VAL A 149 -13.43 7.10 6.45
C VAL A 149 -13.22 8.59 6.74
N SER A 150 -12.20 9.19 6.11
CA SER A 150 -11.93 10.64 6.19
C SER A 150 -12.58 11.40 5.02
N THR A 151 -12.53 10.83 3.82
CA THR A 151 -13.15 11.35 2.59
C THR A 151 -13.72 10.22 1.74
N GLN A 152 -14.73 10.52 0.93
CA GLN A 152 -15.28 9.59 -0.07
C GLN A 152 -15.33 10.26 -1.43
N GLN A 153 -14.88 9.54 -2.46
CA GLN A 153 -15.04 9.92 -3.86
C GLN A 153 -16.13 9.07 -4.49
N MET A 154 -17.08 9.71 -5.14
CA MET A 154 -18.21 9.06 -5.80
C MET A 154 -18.23 9.45 -7.27
N ILE A 155 -18.57 8.49 -8.12
CA ILE A 155 -18.77 8.70 -9.56
C ILE A 155 -20.17 8.19 -9.92
N LYS A 156 -20.82 8.85 -10.87
CA LYS A 156 -22.09 8.45 -11.44
C LYS A 156 -22.01 8.62 -12.95
N ASP A 157 -22.31 7.56 -13.69
CA ASP A 157 -22.42 7.64 -15.14
C ASP A 157 -23.63 8.50 -15.52
N LEU A 158 -23.36 9.51 -16.34
CA LEU A 158 -24.38 10.32 -16.99
C LEU A 158 -24.49 9.79 -18.42
N GLY A 159 -25.58 9.08 -18.71
CA GLY A 159 -25.84 8.57 -20.06
C GLY A 159 -25.93 9.65 -21.13
#